data_AF-A0A3A0C9P6-F1
#
_entry.id   AF-A0A3A0C9P6-F1
#
_cell.length_a   1.000
_cell.length_b   1.000
_cell.length_c   1.000
_cell.angle_alpha   90.00
_cell.angle_beta   90.00
_cell.angle_gamma   90.00
#
_symmetry.space_group_name_H-M   'P 1'
#
loop_
_entity.id
_entity.type
_entity.pdbx_description
1 polymer ?
#
loop_
_entity_poly.entity_id
_entity_poly.type
_entity_poly.pdbx_seq_one_letter_code
_entity_poly.pdbx_strand_id
1 'polypeptide(L)'
;MSLIPNSAALILAGGNSSRLGRAKAFLPWQGMTFIETLVTNLKDVCQEVLLVTTPQHDFASLPVRIVHDILPGKNSLGGLYAGLRQSNQPVNFV
;
A
#
# COMPACT_ATOMS: atom_id res chain seq x y z
N MET A 1 13.06 -12.86 -7.40
CA MET A 1 12.32 -12.42 -8.61
C MET A 1 13.19 -11.42 -9.36
N SER A 2 12.99 -11.23 -10.66
CA SER A 2 13.67 -10.14 -11.38
C SER A 2 12.95 -8.82 -11.13
N LEU A 3 13.70 -7.78 -10.80
CA LEU A 3 13.21 -6.40 -10.66
C LEU A 3 12.61 -5.91 -11.99
N ILE A 4 11.44 -5.27 -11.93
CA ILE A 4 10.78 -4.60 -13.04
C ILE A 4 11.29 -3.15 -13.08
N PRO A 5 12.03 -2.74 -14.13
CA PRO A 5 12.57 -1.39 -14.20
C PRO A 5 11.47 -0.33 -14.36
N ASN A 6 11.72 0.87 -13.83
CA ASN A 6 10.86 2.04 -13.90
C ASN A 6 9.44 1.78 -13.39
N SER A 7 9.32 1.04 -12.28
CA SER A 7 8.04 0.58 -11.74
C SER A 7 7.85 0.87 -10.26
N ALA A 8 6.62 1.21 -9.89
CA ALA A 8 6.16 1.35 -8.52
C ALA A 8 5.05 0.33 -8.22
N ALA A 9 4.99 -0.13 -6.97
CA ALA A 9 3.81 -0.78 -6.42
C ALA A 9 3.09 0.16 -5.44
N LEU A 10 1.79 0.34 -5.65
CA LEU A 10 0.91 1.16 -4.84
C LEU A 10 0.03 0.25 -3.98
N ILE A 11 0.36 0.09 -2.71
CA ILE A 11 -0.42 -0.74 -1.79
C ILE A 11 -1.52 0.11 -1.17
N LEU A 12 -2.78 -0.14 -1.53
CA LEU A 12 -3.93 0.60 -1.00
C LEU A 12 -4.45 -0.03 0.31
N ALA A 13 -4.11 0.58 1.45
CA ALA A 13 -4.39 0.07 2.79
C ALA A 13 -5.27 1.01 3.65
N GLY A 14 -6.02 1.93 3.04
CA GLY A 14 -6.90 2.89 3.74
C GLY A 14 -8.37 2.46 3.91
N GLY A 15 -8.73 1.23 3.54
CA GLY A 15 -10.12 0.78 3.55
C GLY A 15 -10.62 0.26 4.91
N ASN A 16 -11.82 0.66 5.32
CA ASN A 16 -12.45 0.29 6.60
C ASN A 16 -12.69 -1.22 6.82
N SER A 17 -12.53 -2.05 5.79
CA SER A 17 -12.69 -3.52 5.90
C SER A 17 -14.01 -3.93 6.60
N SER A 18 -15.10 -3.19 6.36
CA SER A 18 -16.34 -3.26 7.14
C SER A 18 -17.01 -4.63 7.16
N ARG A 19 -16.88 -5.41 6.07
CA ARG A 19 -17.37 -6.79 6.01
C ARG A 19 -16.56 -7.78 6.86
N LEU A 20 -15.28 -7.48 7.09
CA LEU A 20 -14.35 -8.31 7.85
C LEU A 20 -14.35 -7.94 9.34
N GLY A 21 -14.87 -6.77 9.71
CA GLY A 21 -14.95 -6.28 11.09
C GLY A 21 -13.62 -5.86 11.72
N ARG A 22 -12.50 -6.05 11.01
CA ARG A 22 -11.15 -5.62 11.40
C ARG A 22 -10.37 -5.20 10.17
N ALA A 23 -9.37 -4.35 10.35
CA ALA A 23 -8.54 -3.86 9.26
C ALA A 23 -7.78 -5.03 8.58
N LYS A 24 -8.08 -5.27 7.29
CA LYS A 24 -7.54 -6.39 6.51
C LYS A 24 -6.02 -6.41 6.46
N ALA A 25 -5.39 -5.22 6.51
CA ALA A 25 -3.94 -5.05 6.47
C ALA A 25 -3.21 -5.85 7.57
N PHE A 26 -3.78 -5.92 8.77
CA PHE A 26 -3.17 -6.57 9.95
C PHE A 26 -3.58 -8.04 10.11
N LEU A 27 -4.25 -8.64 9.13
CA LEU A 27 -4.58 -10.06 9.18
C LEU A 27 -3.31 -10.91 9.18
N PRO A 28 -3.15 -11.87 10.11
CA PRO A 28 -2.03 -12.78 10.09
C PRO A 28 -2.14 -13.78 8.94
N TRP A 29 -1.00 -14.10 8.33
CA TRP A 29 -0.82 -15.02 7.22
C TRP A 29 0.62 -15.51 7.19
N GLN A 30 0.80 -16.83 7.34
CA GLN A 30 2.13 -17.47 7.26
C GLN A 30 3.20 -16.81 8.14
N GLY A 31 2.83 -16.37 9.35
CA GLY A 31 3.77 -15.76 10.32
C GLY A 31 4.03 -14.27 10.13
N MET A 32 3.44 -13.63 9.12
CA MET A 32 3.46 -12.18 8.92
C MET A 32 2.02 -11.65 8.83
N THR A 33 1.83 -10.34 8.86
CA THR A 33 0.56 -9.73 8.46
C THR A 33 0.45 -9.66 6.93
N PHE A 34 -0.77 -9.51 6.41
CA PHE A 34 -0.99 -9.28 4.99
C PHE A 34 -0.19 -8.09 4.47
N ILE A 35 -0.13 -7.00 5.22
CA ILE A 35 0.61 -5.82 4.78
C ILE A 35 2.12 -6.05 4.74
N GLU A 36 2.67 -6.73 5.74
CA GLU A 36 4.09 -7.11 5.77
C GLU A 36 4.43 -8.04 4.60
N THR A 37 3.55 -8.99 4.30
CA THR A 37 3.72 -9.92 3.18
C THR A 37 3.77 -9.16 1.84
N LEU A 38 2.85 -8.22 1.62
CA LEU A 38 2.82 -7.41 0.40
C LEU A 38 4.07 -6.53 0.27
N VAL A 39 4.42 -5.80 1.33
CA VAL A 39 5.61 -4.93 1.33
C VAL A 39 6.88 -5.73 1.05
N THR A 40 7.04 -6.89 1.69
CA THR A 40 8.22 -7.75 1.50
C THR A 40 8.32 -8.22 0.06
N ASN A 41 7.24 -8.78 -0.48
CA ASN A 41 7.25 -9.35 -1.83
C ASN A 41 7.43 -8.27 -2.92
N LEU A 42 6.79 -7.11 -2.75
CA LEU A 42 6.80 -6.07 -3.79
C LEU A 42 8.11 -5.30 -3.85
N LYS A 43 8.85 -5.20 -2.74
CA LYS A 43 10.20 -4.61 -2.71
C LYS A 43 11.21 -5.37 -3.57
N ASP A 44 11.04 -6.68 -3.71
CA ASP A 44 11.93 -7.52 -4.53
C ASP A 44 11.59 -7.48 -6.03
N VAL A 45 10.48 -6.82 -6.39
CA VAL A 45 9.92 -6.83 -7.75
C VAL A 45 9.81 -5.43 -8.35
N CYS A 46 9.50 -4.41 -7.55
CA CYS A 46 9.33 -3.03 -8.01
C CYS A 46 10.46 -2.13 -7.49
N GLN A 47 10.83 -1.11 -8.27
CA GLN A 47 11.86 -0.13 -7.85
C GLN A 47 11.37 0.80 -6.73
N GLU A 48 10.09 1.13 -6.73
CA GLU A 48 9.45 1.92 -5.68
C GLU A 48 8.27 1.14 -5.09
N VAL A 49 8.06 1.26 -3.78
CA VAL A 49 6.86 0.74 -3.11
C VAL A 49 6.30 1.85 -2.25
N LEU A 50 5.03 2.20 -2.47
CA LEU A 50 4.30 3.20 -1.70
C LEU A 50 3.11 2.53 -0.99
N LEU A 51 3.02 2.75 0.31
CA LEU A 51 1.87 2.35 1.11
C LEU A 51 0.91 3.53 1.22
N VAL A 52 -0.23 3.46 0.54
CA VAL A 52 -1.25 4.49 0.60
C VAL A 52 -2.27 4.14 1.67
N THR A 53 -2.45 5.02 2.65
CA THR A 53 -3.31 4.76 3.80
C THR A 53 -3.98 6.03 4.32
N THR A 54 -4.88 5.87 5.27
CA THR A 54 -5.48 6.98 6.04
C THR A 54 -4.77 7.09 7.39
N PRO A 55 -4.88 8.25 8.08
CA PRO A 55 -4.30 8.40 9.42
C PRO A 55 -4.89 7.48 10.50
N GLN A 56 -5.93 6.71 10.20
CA GLN A 56 -6.55 5.79 11.17
C GLN A 56 -5.71 4.53 11.43
N HIS A 57 -4.73 4.23 10.58
CA HIS A 57 -3.89 3.06 10.71
C HIS A 57 -2.43 3.47 10.82
N ASP A 58 -1.75 2.93 11.84
CA ASP A 58 -0.32 3.14 12.05
C ASP A 58 0.47 2.02 11.35
N PHE A 59 1.33 2.43 10.43
CA PHE A 59 2.25 1.58 9.70
C PHE A 59 3.70 2.05 9.83
N ALA A 60 4.00 2.95 10.78
CA ALA A 60 5.30 3.61 10.89
C ALA A 60 6.49 2.65 11.08
N SER A 61 6.24 1.43 11.56
CA SER A 61 7.27 0.38 11.69
C SER A 61 7.61 -0.30 10.37
N LEU A 62 6.79 -0.17 9.33
CA LEU A 62 7.05 -0.79 8.03
C LEU A 62 8.13 0.00 7.28
N PRO A 63 9.16 -0.66 6.72
CA PRO A 63 10.25 0.02 6.03
C PRO A 63 9.83 0.47 4.60
N VAL A 64 8.71 1.15 4.45
CA VAL A 64 8.12 1.55 3.17
C VAL A 64 7.73 3.03 3.20
N ARG A 65 7.70 3.68 2.03
CA ARG A 65 7.23 5.06 1.93
C ARG A 65 5.72 5.10 2.17
N ILE A 66 5.29 5.77 3.23
CA ILE A 66 3.87 5.94 3.55
C ILE A 66 3.34 7.21 2.87
N VAL A 67 2.21 7.09 2.20
CA VAL A 67 1.46 8.18 1.57
C VAL A 67 0.09 8.24 2.22
N HIS A 68 -0.29 9.42 2.69
CA HIS A 68 -1.63 9.62 3.23
C HIS A 68 -2.61 10.04 2.15
N ASP A 69 -3.70 9.29 2.01
CA ASP A 69 -4.88 9.74 1.28
C ASP A 69 -5.67 10.72 2.13
N ILE A 70 -5.81 11.94 1.62
CA ILE A 70 -6.52 13.05 2.27
C ILE A 70 -7.85 13.37 1.57
N LEU A 71 -8.29 12.56 0.60
CA LEU A 71 -9.56 12.77 -0.11
C LEU A 71 -10.71 12.02 0.57
N PRO A 72 -11.56 12.70 1.36
CA PRO A 72 -12.63 12.05 2.10
C PRO A 72 -13.66 11.40 1.17
N GLY A 73 -14.08 10.17 1.52
CA GLY A 73 -15.19 9.47 0.85
C GLY A 73 -14.89 8.97 -0.57
N LYS A 74 -13.62 8.98 -1.01
CA LYS A 74 -13.23 8.54 -2.37
C LYS A 74 -12.72 7.10 -2.46
N ASN A 75 -12.72 6.36 -1.34
CA ASN A 75 -12.36 4.94 -1.27
C ASN A 75 -11.09 4.63 -2.07
N SER A 76 -11.06 3.52 -2.82
CA SER A 76 -9.90 3.11 -3.61
C SER A 76 -9.45 4.14 -4.66
N LEU A 77 -10.36 4.97 -5.18
CA LEU A 77 -10.00 6.00 -6.16
C LEU A 77 -9.24 7.17 -5.53
N GLY A 78 -9.57 7.54 -4.28
CA GLY A 78 -8.80 8.52 -3.51
C GLY A 78 -7.39 8.03 -3.26
N GLY A 79 -7.27 6.79 -2.78
CA GLY A 79 -5.97 6.15 -2.55
C GLY A 79 -5.15 6.01 -3.82
N LEU A 80 -5.77 5.60 -4.92
CA LEU A 80 -5.11 5.51 -6.22
C LEU A 80 -4.59 6.88 -6.69
N TYR A 81 -5.42 7.93 -6.59
CA TYR A 81 -5.01 9.29 -6.91
C TYR A 81 -3.82 9.74 -6.07
N ALA A 82 -3.87 9.55 -4.75
CA ALA A 82 -2.79 9.94 -3.85
C ALA A 82 -1.49 9.17 -4.14
N GLY A 83 -1.57 7.87 -4.41
CA GLY A 83 -0.44 7.04 -4.78
C GLY A 83 0.20 7.48 -6.11
N LEU A 84 -0.61 7.64 -7.16
CA LEU A 84 -0.13 8.08 -8.48
C LEU A 84 0.49 9.49 -8.44
N ARG A 85 -0.06 10.39 -7.62
CA ARG A 85 0.48 11.75 -7.43
C ARG A 85 1.87 11.76 -6.78
N GLN A 86 2.20 10.74 -6.00
CA GLN A 86 3.44 10.66 -5.21
C GLN A 86 4.48 9.71 -5.81
N SER A 87 4.06 8.80 -6.67
CA SER A 87 4.94 7.90 -7.41
C SER A 87 5.83 8.68 -8.37
N ASN A 88 7.09 8.28 -8.45
CA ASN A 88 8.05 8.83 -9.41
C ASN A 88 8.24 7.92 -10.62
N GLN A 89 7.40 6.88 -10.76
CA GLN A 89 7.58 5.81 -11.73
C GLN A 89 6.52 5.86 -12.84
N PRO A 90 6.90 5.61 -14.11
CA PRO A 90 5.96 5.60 -15.23
C PRO A 90 5.00 4.39 -15.19
N VAL A 91 5.41 3.27 -14.58
CA VAL A 91 4.58 2.07 -14.42
C VAL A 91 4.16 1.91 -12.97
N ASN A 92 2.86 1.75 -12.71
CA ASN A 92 2.31 1.62 -11.35
C ASN A 92 1.40 0.38 -11.27
N PHE A 93 1.74 -0.57 -10.40
CA PHE A 93 0.89 -1.71 -10.05
C PHE A 93 0.06 -1.36 -8.80
N VAL A 94 -1.19 -1.85 -8.74
CA VAL A 94 -2.16 -1.57 -7.67
C VAL A 94 -2.79 -2.88 -7.21
#